data_AF-A0A0C2GNF9-F1
#
_entry.id   AF-A0A0C2GNF9-F1
#
_cell.length_a   1.000
_cell.length_b   1.000
_cell.length_c   1.000
_cell.angle_alpha   90.00
_cell.angle_beta   90.00
_cell.angle_gamma   90.00
#
_symmetry.space_group_name_H-M   'P 1'
#
loop_
_entity.id
_entity.type
_entity.pdbx_description
1 polymer ?
#
loop_
_entity_poly.entity_id
_entity_poly.type
_entity_poly.pdbx_seq_one_letter_code
_entity_poly.pdbx_strand_id
1 'polypeptide(L)'
;MEQPLRERYPVEDTPETRGIDSWLSVWSNGILLEYIEGDKKSETAFFPINTLHYCAAVRYVNVTGYAVEEYYGSAVDTGGGERFLPLDSPFANIPDSPHPPIFAAIMRRTTGVKVGDLTESPLRR
;
A
#
# COMPACT_ATOMS: atom_id res chain seq x y z
N MET A 1 6.27 -2.33 -7.50
CA MET A 1 5.03 -2.26 -6.70
C MET A 1 5.09 -3.17 -5.50
N GLU A 2 5.54 -4.42 -5.66
CA GLU A 2 5.28 -5.48 -4.68
C GLU A 2 6.10 -5.38 -3.39
N GLN A 3 7.39 -5.02 -3.43
CA GLN A 3 8.25 -4.99 -2.23
C GLN A 3 7.71 -4.09 -1.08
N PRO A 4 7.39 -2.79 -1.30
CA PRO A 4 6.87 -1.94 -0.22
C PRO A 4 5.52 -2.38 0.33
N LEU A 5 4.67 -2.99 -0.52
CA LEU A 5 3.38 -3.53 -0.08
C LEU A 5 3.58 -4.81 0.73
N ARG A 6 4.47 -5.69 0.30
CA ARG A 6 4.77 -6.95 0.98
C ARG A 6 5.35 -6.75 2.37
N GLU A 7 6.18 -5.73 2.56
CA GLU A 7 6.76 -5.39 3.87
C GLU A 7 5.74 -4.81 4.86
N ARG A 8 4.66 -4.19 4.36
CA ARG A 8 3.71 -3.43 5.19
C ARG A 8 2.31 -4.05 5.27
N TYR A 9 2.04 -5.08 4.47
CA TYR A 9 0.75 -5.73 4.49
C TYR A 9 0.72 -6.77 5.61
N PRO A 10 -0.26 -6.73 6.52
CA PRO A 10 -0.39 -7.71 7.57
C PRO A 10 -0.86 -9.04 6.96
N VAL A 11 0.09 -9.91 6.66
CA VAL A 11 -0.19 -11.29 6.23
C VAL A 11 -0.58 -12.15 7.43
N GLU A 12 0.11 -11.94 8.55
CA GLU A 12 -0.20 -12.53 9.84
C GLU A 12 -0.91 -11.47 10.70
N ASP A 13 -1.81 -11.92 11.59
CA ASP A 13 -2.52 -11.11 12.61
C ASP A 13 -1.55 -10.61 13.71
N THR A 14 -0.43 -10.02 13.28
CA THR A 14 0.55 -9.40 14.15
C THR A 14 0.01 -8.05 14.60
N PRO A 15 -0.01 -7.76 15.91
CA PRO A 15 -0.59 -6.52 16.44
C PRO A 15 0.15 -5.24 16.01
N GLU A 16 1.32 -5.37 15.38
CA GLU A 16 2.21 -4.26 15.03
C GLU A 16 1.82 -3.54 13.73
N THR A 17 1.14 -4.23 12.80
CA THR A 17 0.78 -3.64 11.50
C THR A 17 -0.70 -3.25 11.49
N ARG A 18 -1.00 -2.11 12.12
CA ARG A 18 -2.35 -1.52 12.11
C ARG A 18 -2.43 -0.37 11.11
N GLY A 19 -3.49 -0.35 10.31
CA GLY A 19 -3.81 0.78 9.42
C GLY A 19 -4.08 2.07 10.20
N ILE A 20 -3.92 3.21 9.52
CA ILE A 20 -4.26 4.54 10.07
C ILE A 20 -5.60 4.97 9.49
N ASP A 21 -6.53 5.36 10.35
CA ASP A 21 -7.83 5.90 9.93
C ASP A 21 -7.63 7.25 9.24
N SER A 22 -8.12 7.35 8.01
CA SER A 22 -7.92 8.52 7.17
C SER A 22 -9.03 8.69 6.13
N TRP A 23 -9.27 9.93 5.74
CA TRP A 23 -10.09 10.26 4.58
C TRP A 23 -9.20 10.39 3.35
N LEU A 24 -9.58 9.72 2.27
CA LEU A 24 -8.92 9.83 0.97
C LEU A 24 -9.88 10.51 -0.02
N SER A 25 -9.53 11.71 -0.47
CA SER A 25 -10.28 12.46 -1.47
C SER A 25 -9.51 12.51 -2.80
N VAL A 26 -10.21 12.28 -3.91
CA VAL A 26 -9.62 12.30 -5.26
C VAL A 26 -10.18 13.47 -6.05
N TRP A 27 -9.29 14.31 -6.56
CA TRP A 27 -9.60 15.47 -7.38
C TRP A 27 -8.88 15.37 -8.72
N SER A 28 -9.30 16.17 -9.71
CA SER A 28 -8.65 16.21 -11.03
C SER A 28 -7.19 16.68 -10.96
N ASN A 29 -6.83 17.44 -9.92
CA ASN A 29 -5.48 17.96 -9.71
C ASN A 29 -4.63 17.12 -8.72
N GLY A 30 -5.18 16.10 -8.07
CA GLY A 30 -4.42 15.26 -7.15
C GLY A 30 -5.25 14.46 -6.15
N ILE A 31 -4.56 13.90 -5.16
CA ILE A 31 -5.12 13.09 -4.09
C ILE A 31 -4.85 13.79 -2.76
N LEU A 32 -5.87 13.94 -1.92
CA LEU A 32 -5.76 14.48 -0.57
C LEU A 32 -5.97 13.35 0.44
N LEU A 33 -5.02 13.18 1.36
CA LEU A 33 -5.11 12.29 2.50
C LEU A 33 -5.26 13.13 3.77
N GLU A 34 -6.32 12.91 4.53
CA GLU A 34 -6.57 13.58 5.81
C GLU A 34 -6.58 12.54 6.94
N TYR A 35 -5.65 12.64 7.89
CA TYR A 35 -5.58 11.71 9.02
C TYR A 35 -6.65 12.04 10.06
N ILE A 36 -7.24 11.00 10.66
CA ILE A 36 -8.23 11.13 11.73
C ILE A 36 -7.52 10.99 13.08
N GLU A 37 -7.60 12.03 13.91
CA GLU A 37 -7.08 12.02 15.28
C GLU A 37 -8.24 12.30 16.25
N GLY A 38 -8.88 11.22 16.73
CA GLY A 38 -10.13 11.32 17.48
C GLY A 38 -11.22 12.02 16.65
N ASP A 39 -11.87 13.03 17.24
CA ASP A 39 -12.92 13.82 16.55
C ASP A 39 -12.37 15.00 15.72
N LYS A 40 -11.04 15.12 15.57
CA LYS A 40 -10.40 16.23 14.84
C LYS A 40 -9.62 15.74 13.63
N LYS A 41 -9.75 16.47 12.52
CA LYS A 41 -8.85 16.34 11.36
C LYS A 41 -7.54 17.04 11.71
N SER A 42 -6.44 16.29 11.83
CA SER A 42 -5.19 16.83 12.37
C SER A 42 -4.19 17.22 11.28
N GLU A 43 -3.94 16.34 10.31
CA GLU A 43 -2.89 16.52 9.32
C GLU A 43 -3.37 16.12 7.91
N THR A 44 -2.95 16.91 6.91
CA THR A 44 -3.34 16.73 5.51
C THR A 44 -2.11 16.59 4.62
N ALA A 45 -2.08 15.56 3.80
CA ALA A 45 -1.05 15.36 2.77
C ALA A 45 -1.71 15.44 1.39
N PHE A 46 -1.29 16.41 0.57
CA PHE A 46 -1.75 16.53 -0.81
C PHE A 46 -0.68 16.02 -1.78
N PHE A 47 -1.10 15.14 -2.68
CA PHE A 47 -0.25 14.55 -3.70
C PHE A 47 -0.73 15.00 -5.09
N PRO A 48 0.02 15.87 -5.78
CA PRO A 48 -0.39 16.37 -7.09
C PRO A 48 -0.50 15.25 -8.13
N ILE A 49 -1.48 15.36 -9.03
CA ILE A 49 -1.77 14.31 -10.02
C ILE A 49 -0.60 14.00 -10.93
N ASN A 50 0.25 14.99 -11.24
CA ASN A 50 1.44 14.80 -12.09
C ASN A 50 2.54 13.96 -11.41
N THR A 51 2.43 13.72 -10.10
CA THR A 51 3.32 12.83 -9.35
C THR A 51 2.81 11.40 -9.34
N LEU A 52 1.53 11.16 -9.64
CA LEU A 52 0.97 9.82 -9.67
C LEU A 52 1.63 9.01 -10.79
N HIS A 53 2.43 8.02 -10.41
CA HIS A 53 3.06 7.12 -11.37
C HIS A 53 2.14 5.97 -11.75
N TYR A 54 1.43 5.43 -10.76
CA TYR A 54 0.58 4.27 -10.89
C TYR A 54 -0.41 4.21 -9.73
N CYS A 55 -1.64 3.80 -9.99
CA CYS A 55 -2.56 3.35 -8.94
C CYS A 55 -3.38 2.16 -9.42
N ALA A 56 -3.69 1.24 -8.52
CA ALA A 56 -4.59 0.14 -8.79
C ALA A 56 -5.26 -0.37 -7.52
N ALA A 57 -6.44 -0.95 -7.69
CA ALA A 57 -6.97 -1.88 -6.71
C ALA A 57 -6.28 -3.23 -6.92
N VAL A 58 -5.69 -3.78 -5.87
CA VAL A 58 -4.97 -5.05 -5.89
C VAL A 58 -5.47 -5.96 -4.77
N ARG A 59 -5.28 -7.26 -4.95
CA ARG A 59 -5.54 -8.28 -3.93
C ARG A 59 -4.25 -9.02 -3.59
N TYR A 60 -4.06 -9.30 -2.30
CA TYR A 60 -3.03 -10.22 -1.84
C TYR A 60 -3.39 -11.66 -2.24
N VAL A 61 -2.45 -12.36 -2.87
CA VAL A 61 -2.59 -13.75 -3.28
C VAL A 61 -1.34 -14.50 -2.85
N ASN A 62 -1.53 -15.57 -2.08
CA ASN A 62 -0.46 -16.52 -1.80
C ASN A 62 -0.46 -17.59 -2.89
N VAL A 63 0.57 -17.60 -3.74
CA VAL A 63 0.73 -18.61 -4.80
C VAL A 63 1.58 -19.81 -4.37
N THR A 64 1.97 -19.89 -3.09
CA THR A 64 2.59 -21.12 -2.55
C THR A 64 1.58 -22.27 -2.62
N GLY A 65 1.90 -23.31 -3.39
CA GLY A 65 1.07 -24.52 -3.51
C GLY A 65 0.09 -24.55 -4.68
N TYR A 66 -0.10 -23.46 -5.43
CA TYR A 66 -0.75 -23.53 -6.73
C TYR A 66 0.29 -23.92 -7.78
N ALA A 67 0.10 -25.04 -8.47
CA ALA A 67 0.85 -25.40 -9.67
C ALA A 67 0.47 -24.44 -10.82
N VAL A 68 0.88 -23.17 -10.72
CA VAL A 68 0.76 -22.18 -11.79
C VAL A 68 1.96 -22.34 -12.73
N GLU A 69 2.24 -23.57 -13.15
CA GLU A 69 3.32 -23.88 -14.09
C GLU A 69 2.92 -23.59 -15.54
N GLU A 70 1.61 -23.56 -15.85
CA GLU A 70 1.15 -23.67 -17.24
C GLU A 70 0.80 -22.33 -17.92
N TYR A 71 0.52 -21.25 -17.17
CA TYR A 71 0.02 -20.00 -17.75
C TYR A 71 0.95 -18.79 -17.62
N TYR A 72 1.84 -18.79 -16.63
CA TYR A 72 2.94 -17.82 -16.52
C TYR A 72 4.23 -18.59 -16.76
N GLY A 73 4.82 -18.41 -17.94
CA GLY A 73 6.08 -19.05 -18.28
C GLY A 73 7.10 -18.88 -17.16
N SER A 74 7.65 -20.02 -16.73
CA SER A 74 8.68 -20.16 -15.70
C SER A 74 8.21 -19.91 -14.25
N ALA A 75 7.63 -20.93 -13.64
CA ALA A 75 7.70 -21.16 -12.20
C ALA A 75 9.15 -21.49 -11.71
N VAL A 76 10.14 -21.42 -12.61
CA VAL A 76 11.51 -21.92 -12.38
C VAL A 76 12.47 -20.82 -11.89
N ASP A 77 12.07 -19.54 -11.84
CA ASP A 77 12.96 -18.46 -11.35
C ASP A 77 12.34 -17.55 -10.27
N THR A 78 11.15 -17.89 -9.74
CA THR A 78 10.56 -17.15 -8.62
C THR A 78 9.74 -18.11 -7.76
N GLY A 79 10.43 -18.91 -6.94
CA GLY A 79 9.81 -19.88 -6.04
C GLY A 79 8.53 -19.32 -5.40
N GLY A 80 7.46 -20.14 -5.43
CA GLY A 80 6.11 -19.78 -5.01
C GLY A 80 6.12 -18.88 -3.76
N GLY A 81 5.32 -17.82 -3.81
CA GLY A 81 5.36 -16.77 -2.81
C GLY A 81 4.13 -15.88 -2.83
N GLU A 82 4.22 -14.77 -2.12
CA GLU A 82 3.13 -13.82 -1.93
C GLU A 82 3.16 -12.74 -3.01
N ARG A 83 2.00 -12.43 -3.58
CA ARG A 83 1.86 -11.54 -4.73
C ARG A 83 0.71 -10.57 -4.51
N PHE A 84 0.81 -9.40 -5.14
CA PHE A 84 -0.32 -8.47 -5.23
C PHE A 84 -0.79 -8.38 -6.67
N LEU A 85 -1.97 -8.91 -6.96
CA LEU A 85 -2.52 -8.96 -8.31
C LEU A 85 -3.61 -7.89 -8.49
N PRO A 86 -3.64 -7.18 -9.64
CA PRO A 86 -4.78 -6.34 -10.01
C PRO A 86 -6.10 -7.10 -9.94
N LEU A 87 -7.20 -6.43 -9.56
CA LEU A 87 -8.51 -7.08 -9.40
C LEU A 87 -9.11 -7.64 -10.70
N ASP A 88 -8.68 -7.14 -11.85
CA ASP A 88 -9.03 -7.65 -13.17
C ASP A 88 -8.22 -8.90 -13.57
N SER A 89 -7.24 -9.31 -12.76
CA SER A 89 -6.57 -10.60 -12.94
C SER A 89 -7.53 -11.75 -12.63
N PRO A 90 -7.62 -12.79 -13.48
CA PRO A 90 -8.45 -13.95 -13.20
C PRO A 90 -8.04 -14.66 -11.89
N PHE A 91 -6.76 -14.53 -11.50
CA PHE A 91 -6.20 -15.10 -10.28
C PHE A 91 -6.47 -14.25 -9.03
N ALA A 92 -7.02 -13.05 -9.17
CA ALA A 92 -7.42 -12.19 -8.05
C ALA A 92 -8.87 -12.43 -7.59
N ASN A 93 -9.62 -13.32 -8.26
CA ASN A 93 -10.98 -13.68 -7.88
C ASN A 93 -10.97 -14.85 -6.88
N ILE A 94 -10.77 -14.53 -5.60
CA ILE A 94 -10.75 -15.50 -4.50
C ILE A 94 -11.99 -15.27 -3.63
N PRO A 95 -13.00 -16.15 -3.70
CA PRO A 95 -14.17 -16.10 -2.83
C PRO A 95 -13.75 -16.18 -1.36
N ASP A 96 -14.42 -15.40 -0.49
CA ASP A 96 -14.22 -15.42 0.96
C ASP A 96 -12.78 -15.22 1.45
N SER A 97 -11.96 -14.52 0.66
CA SER A 97 -10.59 -14.19 1.05
C SER A 97 -10.55 -13.33 2.32
N PRO A 98 -9.74 -13.68 3.34
CA PRO A 98 -9.58 -12.87 4.55
C PRO A 98 -8.83 -11.55 4.27
N HIS A 99 -8.22 -11.43 3.09
CA HIS A 99 -7.45 -10.29 2.64
C HIS A 99 -8.30 -9.46 1.67
N PRO A 100 -8.95 -8.38 2.13
CA PRO A 100 -9.79 -7.56 1.27
C PRO A 100 -8.93 -6.88 0.19
N PRO A 101 -9.53 -6.53 -0.96
CA PRO A 101 -8.89 -5.65 -1.92
C PRO A 101 -8.38 -4.38 -1.27
N ILE A 102 -7.17 -3.96 -1.65
CA ILE A 102 -6.57 -2.70 -1.22
C ILE A 102 -6.34 -1.80 -2.41
N PHE A 103 -6.53 -0.49 -2.21
CA PHE A 103 -6.08 0.51 -3.14
C PHE A 103 -4.61 0.85 -2.87
N ALA A 104 -3.77 0.80 -3.90
CA ALA A 104 -2.37 1.18 -3.82
C ALA A 104 -2.06 2.26 -4.87
N ALA A 105 -1.33 3.29 -4.47
CA ALA A 105 -0.82 4.32 -5.35
C ALA A 105 0.70 4.52 -5.14
N ILE A 106 1.43 4.67 -6.23
CA ILE A 106 2.82 5.10 -6.24
C ILE A 106 2.90 6.52 -6.74
N MET A 107 3.42 7.38 -5.89
CA MET A 107 3.74 8.76 -6.22
C MET A 107 5.25 8.87 -6.48
N ARG A 108 5.65 9.59 -7.52
CA ARG A 108 7.03 9.99 -7.75
C ARG A 108 7.43 10.97 -6.65
N ARG A 109 8.65 10.84 -6.11
CA ARG A 109 9.19 11.85 -5.19
C ARG A 109 9.28 13.19 -5.92
N THR A 110 8.49 14.15 -5.48
CA THR A 110 8.79 15.57 -5.67
C THR A 110 9.73 15.96 -4.54
N THR A 111 10.97 16.31 -4.89
CA THR A 111 12.02 16.89 -4.02
C THR A 111 11.66 17.16 -2.54
N GLY A 112 12.35 16.46 -1.62
CA GLY A 112 12.61 16.90 -0.24
C GLY A 112 11.45 16.85 0.77
N VAL A 113 11.04 15.66 1.21
CA VAL A 113 10.44 15.55 2.55
C VAL A 113 11.56 15.88 3.54
N LYS A 114 11.44 17.02 4.20
CA LYS A 114 12.26 17.33 5.38
C LYS A 114 11.79 16.35 6.45
N VAL A 115 12.56 15.30 6.71
CA VAL A 115 12.39 14.49 7.92
C VAL A 115 12.63 15.45 9.07
N GLY A 116 11.56 15.86 9.75
CA GLY A 116 11.68 16.45 11.06
C GLY A 116 12.11 15.34 11.98
N ASP A 117 13.42 15.24 12.22
CA ASP A 117 13.93 14.47 13.35
C ASP A 117 13.21 14.99 14.60
N LEU A 118 12.30 14.16 15.14
CA LEU A 118 11.82 14.31 16.52
C LEU A 118 12.95 13.83 17.44
N THR A 119 14.07 14.57 17.47
CA THR A 119 15.09 14.43 18.51
C THR A 119 15.33 15.78 19.14
N GLU A 120 14.76 15.88 20.35
CA GLU A 120 15.22 16.68 21.48
C GLU A 120 15.10 18.21 21.36
N SER A 121 14.04 18.69 22.02
CA SER A 121 13.95 20.00 22.63
C SER A 121 15.27 20.37 23.33
N PRO A 122 15.95 21.47 22.99
CA PRO A 122 17.03 21.96 23.82
C PRO A 122 16.43 22.53 25.11
N LEU A 123 16.74 21.90 26.26
CA LEU A 123 16.60 22.55 27.56
C LEU A 123 17.34 23.90 27.50
N ARG A 124 16.58 24.99 27.52
CA ARG A 124 17.10 26.32 27.82
C ARG A 124 16.95 26.59 29.31
N ARG A 125 18.11 26.94 29.89
CA ARG A 125 18.42 27.47 31.23
C ARG A 125 18.74 26.45 32.30
#